data_AF-A0A7E6EHW8-F1
#
_entry.id   AF-A0A7E6EHW8-F1
#
_cell.length_a   1.000
_cell.length_b   1.000
_cell.length_c   1.000
_cell.angle_alpha   90.00
_cell.angle_beta   90.00
_cell.angle_gamma   90.00
#
_symmetry.space_group_name_H-M   'P 1'
#
loop_
_entity.id
_entity.type
_entity.pdbx_description
1 polymer ?
#
loop_
_entity_poly.entity_id
_entity_poly.type
_entity_poly.pdbx_seq_one_letter_code
_entity_poly.pdbx_strand_id
1 'polypeptide(L)'
;MYTADDAHSEYLTFWITPIFSSLCVLWRHLEPIPGASDTVKKLKKLGKNVLFVTNNSTKSRKDYCIKFSQLGFEVKESEIISTAYVAALYLHECNFKGKVYLVGSKGIADELDNFGIQHTEVGVSILL
;
A
#
# COMPACT_ATOMS: atom_id res chain seq x y z
N MET A 1 11.16 15.22 11.83
CA MET A 1 12.20 14.69 10.90
C MET A 1 12.60 13.33 11.43
N TYR A 2 12.21 12.25 10.77
CA TYR A 2 12.72 10.91 11.08
C TYR A 2 13.90 10.66 10.15
N THR A 3 15.10 10.56 10.70
CA THR A 3 16.32 10.19 9.99
C THR A 3 16.35 8.69 9.78
N ALA A 4 16.86 8.27 8.61
CA ALA A 4 16.84 6.88 8.14
C ALA A 4 17.64 5.90 9.02
N ASP A 5 18.48 6.39 9.93
CA ASP A 5 19.40 5.57 10.72
C ASP A 5 18.78 4.94 11.99
N ASP A 6 17.69 5.49 12.53
CA ASP A 6 17.07 4.99 13.78
C ASP A 6 16.07 3.84 13.56
N ALA A 7 15.67 3.56 12.32
CA ALA A 7 14.59 2.61 12.02
C ALA A 7 15.00 1.13 12.10
N HIS A 8 16.30 0.82 12.13
CA HIS A 8 16.80 -0.54 11.92
C HIS A 8 16.60 -1.52 13.09
N SER A 9 16.33 -1.05 14.32
CA SER A 9 16.16 -1.93 15.48
C SER A 9 14.70 -2.34 15.74
N GLU A 10 13.73 -1.46 15.44
CA GLU A 10 12.31 -1.63 15.80
C GLU A 10 11.38 -1.98 14.62
N TYR A 11 11.72 -1.58 13.39
CA TYR A 11 10.87 -1.74 12.22
C TYR A 11 11.59 -2.50 11.11
N LEU A 12 10.95 -3.57 10.60
CA LEU A 12 11.39 -4.24 9.38
C LEU A 12 10.41 -3.90 8.25
N THR A 13 10.85 -3.06 7.32
CA THR A 13 10.03 -2.60 6.20
C THR A 13 10.17 -3.54 5.00
N PHE A 14 9.06 -4.11 4.54
CA PHE A 14 9.01 -4.85 3.29
C PHE A 14 8.56 -3.95 2.15
N TRP A 15 9.41 -3.81 1.15
CA TRP A 15 9.14 -3.06 -0.07
C TRP A 15 8.42 -3.94 -1.10
N ILE A 16 7.28 -3.46 -1.58
CA ILE A 16 6.48 -3.95 -2.70
C ILE A 16 6.63 -2.91 -3.82
N THR A 17 7.84 -2.70 -4.33
CA THR A 17 8.13 -1.67 -5.36
C THR A 17 7.53 -1.99 -6.73
N PRO A 18 7.05 -0.99 -7.49
CA PRO A 18 6.77 -1.07 -8.92
C PRO A 18 7.67 -0.07 -9.66
N ILE A 19 8.82 -0.55 -10.10
CA ILE A 19 9.56 0.01 -11.23
C ILE A 19 10.18 -1.22 -11.89
N PHE A 20 9.68 -1.61 -13.07
CA PHE A 20 10.20 -2.69 -13.92
C PHE A 20 10.61 -3.99 -13.18
N SER A 21 9.72 -4.99 -13.16
CA SER A 21 9.81 -6.30 -12.47
C SER A 21 9.02 -6.40 -11.14
N SER A 22 7.70 -6.18 -11.22
CA SER A 22 6.75 -6.26 -10.10
C SER A 22 6.48 -7.70 -9.60
N LEU A 23 7.52 -8.51 -9.35
CA LEU A 23 7.41 -9.94 -9.02
C LEU A 23 8.64 -10.49 -8.26
N CYS A 24 8.99 -10.04 -7.04
CA CYS A 24 10.11 -10.74 -6.35
C CYS A 24 10.23 -10.76 -4.83
N VAL A 25 9.32 -10.17 -4.03
CA VAL A 25 9.53 -10.18 -2.56
C VAL A 25 8.53 -11.07 -1.81
N LEU A 26 7.23 -11.04 -2.15
CA LEU A 26 6.21 -11.79 -1.41
C LEU A 26 5.36 -12.71 -2.29
N TRP A 27 5.10 -12.34 -3.54
CA TRP A 27 4.34 -13.14 -4.50
C TRP A 27 4.75 -12.83 -5.95
N ARG A 28 4.44 -13.75 -6.85
CA ARG A 28 4.57 -13.64 -8.30
C ARG A 28 3.20 -13.89 -8.94
N HIS A 29 2.66 -12.89 -9.63
CA HIS A 29 1.32 -12.89 -10.23
C HIS A 29 0.23 -13.12 -9.17
N LEU A 30 -0.34 -14.32 -9.14
CA LEU A 30 -1.34 -14.78 -8.18
C LEU A 30 -0.79 -15.79 -7.17
N GLU A 31 0.50 -16.13 -7.25
CA GLU A 31 1.11 -17.17 -6.42
C GLU A 31 2.04 -16.56 -5.36
N PRO A 32 1.88 -16.89 -4.08
CA PRO A 32 2.80 -16.49 -3.03
C PRO A 32 4.17 -17.15 -3.24
N ILE A 33 5.25 -16.45 -2.90
CA ILE A 33 6.58 -17.05 -2.86
C ILE A 33 6.61 -18.06 -1.69
N PRO A 34 7.10 -19.29 -1.90
CA PRO A 34 7.17 -20.30 -0.84
C PRO A 34 7.88 -19.77 0.42
N GLY A 35 7.25 -19.92 1.58
CA GLY A 35 7.78 -19.48 2.87
C GLY A 35 7.67 -17.98 3.16
N ALA A 36 7.15 -17.16 2.24
CA ALA A 36 7.03 -15.71 2.46
C ALA A 36 6.05 -15.38 3.60
N SER A 37 4.86 -16.02 3.64
CA SER A 37 3.90 -15.80 4.72
C SER A 37 4.44 -16.30 6.08
N ASP A 38 5.10 -17.47 6.10
CA ASP A 38 5.73 -18.00 7.32
C ASP A 38 6.84 -17.08 7.84
N THR A 39 7.62 -16.49 6.93
CA THR A 39 8.68 -15.53 7.28
C THR A 39 8.08 -14.27 7.89
N VAL A 40 7.05 -13.69 7.28
CA VAL A 40 6.31 -12.53 7.83
C VAL A 40 5.75 -12.86 9.21
N LYS A 41 5.11 -14.02 9.36
CA LYS A 41 4.54 -14.48 10.64
C LYS A 41 5.62 -14.65 11.71
N LYS A 42 6.77 -15.22 11.36
CA LYS A 42 7.91 -15.39 12.26
C LYS A 42 8.46 -14.03 12.71
N LEU A 43 8.60 -13.08 11.80
CA LEU A 43 9.06 -11.73 12.13
C LEU A 43 8.11 -11.01 13.09
N LYS A 44 6.79 -11.08 12.84
CA LYS A 44 5.78 -10.55 13.76
C LYS A 44 5.86 -11.22 15.14
N LYS A 45 6.04 -12.55 15.20
CA LYS A 45 6.23 -13.30 16.46
C LYS A 45 7.50 -12.90 17.23
N LEU A 46 8.53 -12.45 16.52
CA LEU A 46 9.76 -11.91 17.12
C LEU A 46 9.62 -10.45 17.58
N GLY A 47 8.40 -9.90 17.59
CA GLY A 47 8.12 -8.53 18.00
C GLY A 47 8.54 -7.48 16.98
N LYS A 48 8.83 -7.86 15.73
CA LYS A 48 9.16 -6.91 14.67
C LYS A 48 7.90 -6.32 14.06
N ASN A 49 7.89 -5.00 13.91
CA ASN A 49 6.86 -4.31 13.16
C ASN A 49 7.11 -4.53 11.65
N VAL A 50 6.09 -5.01 10.94
CA VAL A 50 6.17 -5.33 9.52
C VAL A 50 5.25 -4.39 8.74
N LEU A 51 5.82 -3.60 7.84
CA LEU A 51 5.09 -2.72 6.92
C LEU A 51 5.21 -3.22 5.48
N PHE A 52 4.13 -3.08 4.72
CA PHE A 52 3.98 -3.48 3.33
C PHE A 52 3.84 -2.24 2.45
N VAL A 53 4.89 -1.89 1.71
CA VAL A 53 4.94 -0.61 0.98
C VAL A 53 4.81 -0.81 -0.52
N THR A 54 3.75 -0.32 -1.17
CA THR A 54 3.53 -0.45 -2.61
C THR A 54 3.36 0.87 -3.34
N ASN A 55 3.96 1.01 -4.52
CA ASN A 55 3.69 2.15 -5.42
C ASN A 55 2.67 1.81 -6.53
N ASN A 56 1.89 0.74 -6.34
CA ASN A 56 0.74 0.46 -7.18
C ASN A 56 -0.51 1.11 -6.57
N SER A 57 -0.99 2.17 -7.24
CA SER A 57 -2.16 2.97 -6.87
C SER A 57 -3.49 2.41 -7.41
N THR A 58 -3.48 1.20 -8.00
CA THR A 58 -4.68 0.59 -8.58
C THR A 58 -5.65 -0.02 -7.57
N LYS A 59 -5.16 -0.25 -6.36
CA LYS A 59 -5.88 -0.90 -5.26
C LYS A 59 -5.81 -0.04 -4.02
N SER A 60 -6.93 0.03 -3.31
CA SER A 60 -6.97 0.59 -1.97
C SER A 60 -6.24 -0.35 -0.99
N ARG A 61 -5.90 0.13 0.20
CA ARG A 61 -5.34 -0.73 1.26
C ARG A 61 -6.32 -1.84 1.66
N LYS A 62 -7.63 -1.57 1.62
CA LYS A 62 -8.68 -2.59 1.81
C LYS A 62 -8.59 -3.71 0.76
N ASP A 63 -8.42 -3.37 -0.51
CA ASP A 63 -8.23 -4.35 -1.58
C ASP A 63 -6.95 -5.17 -1.38
N TYR A 64 -5.87 -4.53 -0.90
CA TYR A 64 -4.65 -5.25 -0.56
C TYR A 64 -4.84 -6.20 0.62
N CYS A 65 -5.57 -5.82 1.68
CA CYS A 65 -5.90 -6.73 2.78
C CYS A 65 -6.60 -8.01 2.28
N ILE A 66 -7.56 -7.86 1.36
CA ILE A 66 -8.25 -9.00 0.73
C ILE A 66 -7.25 -9.87 -0.04
N LYS A 67 -6.39 -9.25 -0.86
CA LYS A 67 -5.35 -9.97 -1.62
C LYS A 67 -4.35 -10.70 -0.70
N PHE A 68 -3.88 -10.04 0.35
CA PHE A 68 -2.98 -10.65 1.33
C PHE A 68 -3.63 -11.86 1.99
N SER A 69 -4.89 -11.74 2.40
CA SER A 69 -5.64 -12.86 2.98
C SER A 69 -5.78 -14.03 2.02
N GLN A 70 -6.03 -13.79 0.73
CA GLN A 70 -6.10 -14.84 -0.30
C GLN A 70 -4.76 -15.54 -0.51
N LEU A 71 -3.65 -14.82 -0.30
CA LEU A 71 -2.29 -15.35 -0.41
C LEU A 71 -1.78 -15.96 0.92
N GLY A 72 -2.64 -16.06 1.93
CA GLY A 72 -2.31 -16.67 3.23
C GLY A 72 -1.52 -15.77 4.17
N PHE A 73 -1.51 -14.44 3.96
CA PHE A 73 -0.88 -13.48 4.86
C PHE A 73 -1.92 -12.83 5.79
N GLU A 74 -1.58 -12.72 7.07
CA GLU A 74 -2.36 -11.98 8.06
C GLU A 74 -1.85 -10.52 8.11
N VAL A 75 -2.50 -9.62 7.38
CA VAL A 75 -2.11 -8.20 7.23
C VAL A 75 -3.26 -7.28 7.61
N LYS A 76 -2.96 -6.26 8.42
CA LYS A 76 -3.91 -5.19 8.78
C LYS A 76 -3.76 -4.01 7.82
N GLU A 77 -4.83 -3.25 7.63
CA GLU A 77 -4.81 -2.06 6.76
C GLU A 77 -3.76 -1.02 7.19
N SER A 78 -3.55 -0.88 8.50
CA SER A 78 -2.52 0.00 9.09
C SER A 78 -1.08 -0.43 8.79
N GLU A 79 -0.87 -1.67 8.36
CA GLU A 79 0.44 -2.20 7.98
C GLU A 79 0.73 -1.96 6.49
N ILE A 80 -0.19 -1.37 5.72
CA ILE A 80 -0.06 -1.19 4.28
C ILE A 80 0.12 0.29 3.96
N ILE A 81 1.19 0.60 3.24
CA ILE A 81 1.47 1.93 2.70
C ILE A 81 1.40 1.82 1.18
N SER A 82 0.33 2.33 0.57
CA SER A 82 0.22 2.42 -0.89
C SER A 82 0.40 3.86 -1.36
N THR A 83 0.81 4.08 -2.62
CA THR A 83 0.87 5.45 -3.16
C THR A 83 -0.49 6.10 -3.31
N ALA A 84 -1.57 5.32 -3.50
CA ALA A 84 -2.94 5.82 -3.41
C ALA A 84 -3.25 6.38 -2.00
N TYR A 85 -2.91 5.63 -0.95
CA TYR A 85 -3.09 6.05 0.43
C TYR A 85 -2.26 7.29 0.76
N VAL A 86 -0.97 7.29 0.41
CA VAL A 86 -0.06 8.41 0.70
C VAL A 86 -0.52 9.68 0.01
N ALA A 87 -1.03 9.60 -1.22
CA ALA A 87 -1.57 10.77 -1.92
C ALA A 87 -2.81 11.36 -1.21
N ALA A 88 -3.75 10.52 -0.80
CA ALA A 88 -4.94 10.96 -0.07
C ALA A 88 -4.60 11.51 1.32
N LEU A 89 -3.71 10.85 2.05
CA LEU A 89 -3.19 11.30 3.35
C LEU A 89 -2.52 12.68 3.22
N TYR A 90 -1.66 12.86 2.21
CA TYR A 90 -0.99 14.13 1.99
C TYR A 90 -1.96 15.29 1.77
N LEU A 91 -2.99 15.10 0.92
CA LEU A 91 -4.03 16.11 0.71
C LEU A 91 -4.83 16.41 1.98
N HIS A 92 -5.10 15.40 2.77
CA HIS A 92 -5.77 15.55 4.07
C HIS A 92 -4.91 16.37 5.05
N GLU A 93 -3.62 16.04 5.20
CA GLU A 93 -2.67 16.76 6.07
C GLU A 93 -2.45 18.21 5.61
N CYS A 94 -2.54 18.48 4.31
CA CYS A 94 -2.49 19.82 3.76
C CYS A 94 -3.79 20.62 3.95
N ASN A 95 -4.81 20.05 4.63
CA ASN A 95 -6.12 20.66 4.79
C ASN A 95 -6.76 21.09 3.46
N PHE A 96 -6.56 20.31 2.39
CA PHE A 96 -7.12 20.62 1.07
C PHE A 96 -8.66 20.75 1.11
N LYS A 97 -9.20 21.80 0.50
CA LYS A 97 -10.65 22.12 0.49
C LYS A 97 -11.28 22.13 -0.91
N GLY A 98 -10.57 21.66 -1.92
CA GLY A 98 -11.06 21.61 -3.30
C GLY A 98 -11.66 20.26 -3.68
N LYS A 99 -11.94 20.12 -4.98
CA LYS A 99 -12.29 18.86 -5.62
C LYS A 99 -11.11 18.37 -6.46
N VAL A 100 -10.71 17.12 -6.27
CA VAL A 100 -9.61 16.49 -7.02
C VAL A 100 -10.11 16.05 -8.40
N TYR A 101 -9.40 16.43 -9.45
CA TYR A 101 -9.58 15.81 -10.77
C TYR A 101 -8.83 14.48 -10.79
N LEU A 102 -9.56 13.38 -10.88
CA LEU A 102 -9.01 12.05 -10.67
C LEU A 102 -8.58 11.40 -11.99
N VAL A 103 -7.28 11.16 -12.15
CA VAL A 103 -6.72 10.33 -13.22
C VAL A 103 -6.12 9.08 -12.59
N GLY A 104 -6.61 7.92 -12.97
CA GLY A 104 -6.10 6.65 -12.44
C GLY A 104 -7.15 5.56 -12.42
N SER A 105 -7.42 5.01 -11.24
CA SER A 105 -8.31 3.85 -11.08
C SER A 105 -9.01 3.89 -9.74
N LYS A 106 -9.88 2.91 -9.49
CA LYS A 106 -10.72 2.84 -8.29
C LYS A 106 -9.92 2.91 -6.98
N GLY A 107 -8.73 2.30 -6.91
CA GLY A 107 -7.94 2.26 -5.67
C GLY A 107 -7.60 3.63 -5.08
N ILE A 108 -7.31 4.64 -5.92
CA ILE A 108 -7.08 6.01 -5.44
C ILE A 108 -8.38 6.76 -5.13
N ALA A 109 -9.48 6.47 -5.85
CA ALA A 109 -10.80 7.01 -5.52
C ALA A 109 -11.20 6.59 -4.09
N ASP A 110 -11.13 5.28 -3.82
CA ASP A 110 -11.51 4.72 -2.52
C ASP A 110 -10.68 5.30 -1.36
N GLU A 111 -9.39 5.58 -1.57
CA GLU A 111 -8.55 6.24 -0.55
C GLU A 111 -8.91 7.71 -0.35
N LEU A 112 -9.24 8.45 -1.41
CA LEU A 112 -9.72 9.83 -1.29
C LEU A 112 -11.06 9.90 -0.54
N ASP A 113 -11.98 8.98 -0.85
CA ASP A 113 -13.27 8.83 -0.17
C ASP A 113 -13.08 8.54 1.33
N ASN A 114 -12.12 7.67 1.70
CA ASN A 114 -11.81 7.37 3.11
C ASN A 114 -11.36 8.62 3.91
N PHE A 115 -10.79 9.63 3.24
CA PHE A 115 -10.40 10.90 3.85
C PHE A 115 -11.44 12.02 3.68
N GLY A 116 -12.60 11.71 3.07
CA GLY A 116 -13.65 12.69 2.79
C GLY A 116 -13.27 13.73 1.75
N ILE A 117 -12.32 13.42 0.86
CA ILE A 117 -11.84 14.33 -0.17
C ILE A 117 -12.69 14.15 -1.42
N GLN A 118 -13.39 15.20 -1.83
CA GLN A 118 -14.20 15.17 -3.04
C GLN A 118 -13.33 15.01 -4.28
N HIS A 119 -13.76 14.15 -5.20
CA HIS A 119 -13.10 13.98 -6.48
C HIS A 119 -14.11 13.83 -7.63
N THR A 120 -13.64 13.99 -8.87
CA THR A 120 -14.42 13.63 -10.06
C THR A 120 -14.58 12.12 -10.17
N GLU A 121 -15.41 11.65 -11.09
CA GLU A 121 -15.35 10.24 -11.49
C GLU A 121 -13.92 9.89 -11.95
N VAL A 122 -13.59 8.59 -11.88
CA VAL A 122 -12.30 8.08 -12.36
C VAL A 122 -12.20 8.38 -13.85
N GLY A 123 -11.37 9.37 -14.19
CA GLY A 123 -11.10 9.73 -15.57
C GLY A 123 -10.39 8.61 -16.31
N VAL A 124 -10.51 8.60 -17.63
CA VAL A 124 -9.82 7.62 -18.49
C VAL A 124 -8.32 7.72 -18.23
N SER A 125 -7.73 6.68 -17.62
CA SER A 125 -6.28 6.53 -17.59
C SER A 125 -5.83 6.34 -19.03
N ILE A 126 -5.19 7.35 -19.62
CA ILE A 126 -4.47 7.20 -20.88
C ILE A 126 -3.23 6.36 -20.52
N LEU A 127 -3.38 5.04 -20.53
CA LEU A 127 -2.25 4.13 -20.59
C LEU A 127 -1.54 4.40 -21.92
N LEU A 128 -0.48 5.20 -21.89
CA LEU A 128 0.61 5.08 -22.84
C LEU A 128 1.48 3.88 -22.45
#